data_AF-A0A1I5C2F1-F1
#
_entry.id   AF-A0A1I5C2F1-F1
#
_cell.length_a   1.000
_cell.length_b   1.000
_cell.length_c   1.000
_cell.angle_alpha   90.00
_cell.angle_beta   90.00
_cell.angle_gamma   90.00
#
_symmetry.space_group_name_H-M   'P 1'
#
loop_
_entity.id
_entity.type
_entity.pdbx_description
1 polymer ?
#
loop_
_entity_poly.entity_id
_entity_poly.type
_entity_poly.pdbx_seq_one_letter_code
_entity_poly.pdbx_strand_id
1 'polypeptide(L)'
;MTEEINNLNTDLKELFVDSKFDRMQEVLDKIADSTIMEITLYNYDIIRKYYEAERYNLLAQFIKFVAYSSFLCEYSIKHQIISSDEYEKMYETFTNIYIKIKEEKE
;
A
#
# COMPACT_ATOMS: atom_id res chain seq x y z
N MET A 1 -10.19 -6.63 -9.39
CA MET A 1 -10.89 -6.15 -8.19
C MET A 1 -12.38 -6.04 -8.44
N THR A 2 -13.15 -6.83 -7.70
CA THR A 2 -14.62 -6.75 -7.65
C THR A 2 -15.07 -5.51 -6.87
N GLU A 3 -16.34 -5.15 -6.95
CA GLU A 3 -16.91 -4.03 -6.19
C GLU A 3 -16.77 -4.23 -4.67
N GLU A 4 -16.96 -5.45 -4.19
CA GLU A 4 -16.79 -5.80 -2.77
C GLU A 4 -15.34 -5.57 -2.29
N ILE A 5 -14.35 -6.00 -3.07
CA ILE A 5 -12.93 -5.80 -2.71
C ILE A 5 -12.55 -4.31 -2.83
N ASN A 6 -13.14 -3.56 -3.78
CA ASN A 6 -12.96 -2.11 -3.87
C ASN A 6 -13.49 -1.39 -2.61
N ASN A 7 -14.66 -1.78 -2.12
CA ASN A 7 -15.26 -1.21 -0.92
C ASN A 7 -14.39 -1.52 0.31
N LEU A 8 -13.97 -2.78 0.45
CA LEU A 8 -13.05 -3.19 1.52
C LEU A 8 -11.72 -2.42 1.49
N ASN A 9 -11.12 -2.24 0.31
CA ASN A 9 -9.90 -1.43 0.17
C ASN A 9 -10.13 0.03 0.58
N THR A 10 -11.31 0.57 0.28
CA THR A 10 -11.68 1.93 0.70
C THR A 10 -11.82 2.03 2.21
N ASP A 11 -12.52 1.08 2.84
CA ASP A 11 -12.71 1.02 4.30
C ASP A 11 -11.37 0.88 5.03
N LEU A 12 -10.49 -0.01 4.56
CA LEU A 12 -9.15 -0.20 5.13
C LEU A 12 -8.30 1.08 5.04
N LYS A 13 -8.38 1.79 3.92
CA LYS A 13 -7.70 3.09 3.73
C LYS A 13 -8.26 4.14 4.69
N GLU A 14 -9.57 4.19 4.91
CA GLU A 14 -10.18 5.11 5.87
C GLU A 14 -9.71 4.82 7.31
N LEU A 15 -9.69 3.53 7.70
CA LEU A 15 -9.14 3.11 9.00
C LEU A 15 -7.67 3.53 9.16
N PHE A 16 -6.86 3.37 8.12
CA PHE A 16 -5.47 3.79 8.11
C PHE A 16 -5.33 5.32 8.29
N VAL A 17 -6.10 6.10 7.53
CA VAL A 17 -6.08 7.58 7.59
C VAL A 17 -6.52 8.08 8.97
N ASP A 18 -7.48 7.40 9.59
CA ASP A 18 -7.98 7.67 10.95
C ASP A 18 -7.05 7.13 12.05
N SER A 19 -5.92 6.52 11.70
CA SER A 19 -4.99 5.88 12.65
C SER A 19 -5.62 4.78 13.51
N LYS A 20 -6.66 4.11 13.01
CA LYS A 20 -7.37 3.00 13.67
C LYS A 20 -6.70 1.65 13.35
N PHE A 21 -5.40 1.53 13.62
CA PHE A 21 -4.58 0.38 13.21
C PHE A 21 -5.04 -0.95 13.83
N ASP A 22 -5.44 -0.96 15.10
CA ASP A 22 -5.93 -2.17 15.76
C ASP A 22 -7.18 -2.71 15.04
N ARG A 23 -8.12 -1.82 14.70
CA ARG A 23 -9.33 -2.18 13.97
C ARG A 23 -9.02 -2.65 12.54
N MET A 24 -8.03 -2.04 11.91
CA MET A 24 -7.57 -2.45 10.58
C MET A 24 -7.00 -3.87 10.61
N GLN A 25 -6.16 -4.20 11.60
CA GLN A 25 -5.64 -5.55 11.80
C GLN A 25 -6.76 -6.56 12.05
N GLU A 26 -7.74 -6.24 12.90
CA GLU A 26 -8.90 -7.12 13.12
C GLU A 26 -9.70 -7.44 11.85
N VAL A 27 -9.73 -6.51 10.88
CA VAL A 27 -10.38 -6.74 9.58
C VAL A 27 -9.50 -7.61 8.71
N LEU A 28 -8.20 -7.31 8.63
CA LEU A 28 -7.23 -8.07 7.84
C LEU A 28 -7.14 -9.54 8.31
N ASP A 29 -7.17 -9.80 9.62
CA ASP A 29 -7.15 -11.16 10.18
C ASP A 29 -8.39 -12.00 9.85
N LYS A 30 -9.48 -11.37 9.39
CA LYS A 30 -10.77 -12.04 9.10
C LYS A 30 -11.04 -12.25 7.62
N ILE A 31 -10.26 -11.62 6.75
CA ILE A 31 -10.41 -11.75 5.30
C ILE A 31 -9.40 -12.77 4.75
N ALA A 32 -9.69 -13.31 3.57
CA ALA A 32 -8.82 -14.31 2.96
C ALA A 32 -7.49 -13.69 2.49
N ASP A 33 -6.40 -14.44 2.64
CA ASP A 33 -5.06 -14.04 2.16
C ASP A 33 -5.08 -13.64 0.68
N SER A 34 -5.85 -14.33 -0.15
CA SER A 34 -6.00 -13.98 -1.57
C SER A 34 -6.62 -12.60 -1.79
N THR A 35 -7.55 -12.18 -0.92
CA THR A 35 -8.13 -10.83 -0.95
C THR A 35 -7.12 -9.78 -0.52
N ILE A 36 -6.34 -10.05 0.53
CA ILE A 36 -5.27 -9.15 1.00
C ILE A 36 -4.22 -8.99 -0.10
N MET A 37 -3.82 -10.10 -0.72
CA MET A 37 -2.89 -10.10 -1.84
C MET A 37 -3.42 -9.29 -3.02
N GLU A 38 -4.69 -9.47 -3.41
CA GLU A 38 -5.30 -8.71 -4.50
C GLU A 38 -5.29 -7.21 -4.21
N ILE A 39 -5.68 -6.79 -2.99
CA ILE A 39 -5.67 -5.37 -2.60
C ILE A 39 -4.24 -4.81 -2.60
N THR A 40 -3.29 -5.56 -2.02
CA THR A 40 -1.88 -5.16 -1.93
C THR A 40 -1.28 -4.95 -3.32
N LEU A 41 -1.44 -5.92 -4.21
CA LEU A 41 -0.94 -5.85 -5.58
C LEU A 41 -1.63 -4.75 -6.38
N TYR A 42 -2.93 -4.57 -6.23
CA TYR A 42 -3.68 -3.51 -6.90
C TYR A 42 -3.17 -2.11 -6.48
N ASN A 43 -3.07 -1.87 -5.17
CA ASN A 43 -2.60 -0.59 -4.66
C ASN A 43 -1.15 -0.31 -5.06
N TYR A 44 -0.30 -1.33 -4.99
CA TYR A 44 1.09 -1.22 -5.44
C TYR A 44 1.18 -0.92 -6.93
N ASP A 45 0.41 -1.60 -7.79
CA ASP A 45 0.45 -1.37 -9.24
C ASP A 45 0.10 0.07 -9.62
N ILE A 46 -0.89 0.69 -8.94
CA ILE A 46 -1.20 2.11 -9.11
C ILE A 46 0.03 2.97 -8.79
N ILE A 47 0.63 2.75 -7.63
CA ILE A 47 1.80 3.53 -7.17
C ILE A 47 2.98 3.34 -8.13
N ARG A 48 3.26 2.09 -8.49
CA ARG A 48 4.32 1.72 -9.43
C ARG A 48 4.16 2.44 -10.77
N LYS A 49 2.95 2.51 -11.33
CA LYS A 49 2.69 3.25 -12.57
C LYS A 49 3.04 4.74 -12.48
N TYR A 50 2.70 5.38 -11.36
CA TYR A 50 3.05 6.79 -11.15
C TYR A 50 4.54 6.98 -10.86
N TYR A 51 5.18 6.02 -10.18
CA TYR A 51 6.62 6.01 -9.93
C TYR A 51 7.42 5.86 -11.23
N GLU A 52 7.07 4.88 -12.07
CA GLU A 52 7.69 4.65 -13.39
C GLU A 52 7.49 5.82 -14.35
N ALA A 53 6.39 6.57 -14.20
CA ALA A 53 6.12 7.79 -14.94
C ALA A 53 6.75 9.06 -14.30
N GLU A 54 7.57 8.89 -13.27
CA GLU A 54 8.26 9.96 -12.53
C GLU A 54 7.30 11.06 -12.02
N ARG A 55 6.06 10.70 -11.69
CA ARG A 55 5.03 11.62 -11.16
C ARG A 55 5.15 11.79 -9.65
N TYR A 56 6.35 12.14 -9.17
CA TYR A 56 6.67 12.25 -7.75
C TYR A 56 5.84 13.31 -7.02
N ASN A 57 5.54 14.43 -7.70
CA ASN A 57 4.65 15.46 -7.18
C ASN A 57 3.24 14.92 -6.85
N LEU A 58 2.71 14.05 -7.69
CA LEU A 58 1.40 13.43 -7.49
C LEU A 58 1.47 12.40 -6.35
N LEU A 59 2.53 11.58 -6.32
CA LEU A 59 2.78 10.65 -5.22
C LEU A 59 2.91 11.38 -3.88
N ALA A 60 3.54 12.56 -3.86
CA ALA A 60 3.63 13.43 -2.69
C ALA A 60 2.27 13.97 -2.26
N GLN A 61 1.43 14.40 -3.21
CA GLN A 61 0.07 14.86 -2.92
C GLN A 61 -0.78 13.75 -2.30
N PHE A 62 -0.59 12.50 -2.74
CA PHE A 62 -1.30 11.32 -2.26
C PHE A 62 -0.46 10.47 -1.28
N ILE A 63 0.44 11.08 -0.51
CA ILE A 63 1.37 10.35 0.37
C ILE A 63 0.68 9.41 1.37
N LYS A 64 -0.53 9.75 1.82
CA LYS A 64 -1.32 8.86 2.71
C LYS A 64 -1.69 7.54 2.03
N PHE A 65 -1.99 7.57 0.73
CA PHE A 65 -2.25 6.36 -0.05
C PHE A 65 -0.98 5.54 -0.25
N VAL A 66 0.16 6.21 -0.49
CA VAL A 66 1.46 5.54 -0.58
C VAL A 66 1.82 4.83 0.73
N ALA A 67 1.67 5.52 1.87
CA ALA A 67 1.92 4.96 3.18
C ALA A 67 0.97 3.79 3.52
N TYR A 68 -0.32 3.91 3.16
CA TYR A 68 -1.28 2.83 3.32
C TYR A 68 -0.90 1.58 2.50
N SER A 69 -0.49 1.75 1.25
CA SER A 69 -0.03 0.63 0.42
C SER A 69 1.23 -0.02 0.97
N SER A 70 2.18 0.79 1.47
CA SER A 70 3.38 0.27 2.15
C SER A 70 3.02 -0.53 3.41
N PHE A 71 2.03 -0.09 4.18
CA PHE A 71 1.54 -0.82 5.34
C PHE A 71 0.98 -2.19 4.95
N LEU A 72 0.16 -2.27 3.89
CA LEU A 72 -0.37 -3.55 3.40
C LEU A 72 0.73 -4.48 2.88
N CYS A 73 1.76 -3.93 2.25
CA CYS A 73 2.94 -4.69 1.83
C CYS A 73 3.68 -5.30 3.04
N GLU A 74 3.92 -4.51 4.10
CA GLU A 74 4.51 -4.99 5.34
C GLU A 74 3.66 -6.04 6.07
N TYR A 75 2.34 -5.84 6.09
CA TYR A 75 1.41 -6.83 6.64
C TYR A 75 1.52 -8.14 5.85
N SER A 76 1.47 -8.05 4.52
CA SER A 76 1.49 -9.22 3.64
C SER A 76 2.75 -10.06 3.81
N ILE A 77 3.93 -9.45 3.95
CA ILE A 77 5.17 -10.22 4.18
C ILE A 77 5.21 -10.85 5.58
N LYS A 78 4.74 -10.14 6.63
CA LYS A 78 4.69 -10.66 8.01
C LYS A 78 3.81 -11.90 8.13
N HIS A 79 2.76 -11.98 7.32
CA HIS A 79 1.81 -13.09 7.28
C HIS A 79 2.10 -14.10 6.15
N GLN A 80 3.24 -14.00 5.46
CA GLN A 80 3.65 -14.90 4.37
C GLN A 80 2.68 -14.95 3.18
N ILE A 81 1.94 -13.86 2.95
CA ILE A 81 0.97 -13.70 1.85
C ILE A 81 1.70 -13.41 0.52
N ILE A 82 2.81 -12.68 0.59
CA ILE A 82 3.69 -12.40 -0.56
C ILE A 82 5.10 -12.96 -0.30
N SER A 83 5.84 -13.21 -1.37
CA SER A 83 7.23 -13.66 -1.27
C SER A 83 8.19 -12.53 -0.86
N SER A 84 9.35 -12.89 -0.31
CA SER A 84 10.42 -11.93 0.00
C SER A 84 10.86 -11.15 -1.25
N ASP A 85 10.97 -11.82 -2.40
CA ASP A 85 11.36 -11.19 -3.67
C ASP A 85 10.34 -10.13 -4.14
N GLU A 86 9.05 -10.37 -3.90
CA GLU A 86 8.00 -9.39 -4.18
C GLU A 86 8.07 -8.22 -3.21
N TYR A 87 8.25 -8.52 -1.92
CA TYR A 87 8.39 -7.51 -0.87
C TYR A 87 9.58 -6.58 -1.14
N GLU A 88 10.76 -7.11 -1.48
CA GLU A 88 11.96 -6.32 -1.75
C GLU A 88 11.74 -5.29 -2.86
N LYS A 89 11.10 -5.70 -3.97
CA LYS A 89 10.78 -4.80 -5.10
C LYS A 89 9.80 -3.70 -4.70
N MET A 90 8.78 -4.04 -3.94
CA MET A 90 7.79 -3.07 -3.46
C MET A 90 8.44 -2.09 -2.48
N TYR A 91 9.21 -2.62 -1.53
CA TYR A 91 9.89 -1.84 -0.50
C TYR A 91 10.92 -0.87 -1.09
N GLU A 92 11.68 -1.31 -2.09
CA GLU A 92 12.60 -0.43 -2.85
C GLU A 92 11.82 0.72 -3.49
N THR A 93 10.70 0.43 -4.14
CA THR A 93 9.84 1.46 -4.76
C THR A 93 9.36 2.48 -3.73
N PHE A 94 8.82 2.04 -2.59
CA PHE A 94 8.36 2.94 -1.53
C PHE A 94 9.50 3.79 -0.95
N THR A 95 10.68 3.19 -0.76
CA THR A 95 11.87 3.88 -0.26
C THR A 95 12.33 4.96 -1.23
N ASN A 96 12.39 4.65 -2.53
CA ASN A 96 12.76 5.61 -3.57
C ASN A 96 11.78 6.77 -3.66
N ILE A 97 10.47 6.48 -3.58
CA ILE A 97 9.42 7.51 -3.52
C ILE A 97 9.65 8.44 -2.32
N TYR A 98 9.88 7.89 -1.12
CA TYR A 98 10.13 8.70 0.07
C TYR A 98 11.36 9.60 -0.07
N ILE A 99 12.48 9.06 -0.58
CA ILE A 99 13.72 9.81 -0.81
C ILE A 99 13.46 10.97 -1.78
N LYS A 100 12.83 10.70 -2.93
CA LYS A 100 12.54 11.72 -3.95
C LYS A 100 11.64 12.84 -3.43
N ILE A 101 10.59 12.48 -2.70
CA ILE A 101 9.67 13.46 -2.10
C ILE A 101 10.39 14.31 -1.04
N LYS A 102 11.35 13.75 -0.31
CA LYS A 102 12.14 14.50 0.66
C LYS A 102 13.09 15.48 -0.02
N GLU A 103 13.80 15.05 -1.07
CA GLU A 103 14.69 15.88 -1.88
C GLU A 103 13.97 17.08 -2.50
N GLU A 104 12.72 16.93 -2.96
CA GLU A 104 11.93 18.04 -3.54
C GLU A 104 11.46 19.09 -2.53
N LYS A 105 11.54 18.80 -1.22
CA LYS A 105 11.10 19.72 -0.15
C LYS A 105 12.24 20.54 0.46
N GLU A 106 13.49 20.18 0.17
CA GLU A 106 14.70 20.90 0.58
C GLU A 106 15.11 21.93 -0.48
#